data_AF-A0A7J9WCM2-F1
#
_entry.id   AF-A0A7J9WCM2-F1
#
_cell.length_a   1.000
_cell.length_b   1.000
_cell.length_c   1.000
_cell.angle_alpha   90.00
_cell.angle_beta   90.00
_cell.angle_gamma   90.00
#
_symmetry.space_group_name_H-M   'P 1'
#
loop_
_entity.id
_entity.type
_entity.pdbx_description
1 polymer ?
#
loop_
_entity_poly.entity_id
_entity_poly.type
_entity_poly.pdbx_seq_one_letter_code
_entity_poly.pdbx_strand_id
1 'polypeptide(L)' 'MRVLVAMSGGVDSSMAAALLCEQGHEVTGVHLKMADTPSGLPGKGCCTLDDARDARRVADVL' A
#
# COMPACT_ATOMS: atom_id res chain seq x y z
N MET A 1 -16.10 -1.23 11.20
CA MET A 1 -15.61 0.13 11.53
C MET A 1 -15.06 0.77 10.26
N ARG A 2 -14.81 2.09 10.24
CA ARG A 2 -14.07 2.73 9.13
C ARG A 2 -12.58 2.68 9.43
N VAL A 3 -11.79 2.08 8.56
CA VAL A 3 -10.36 1.84 8.79
C VAL A 3 -9.56 2.35 7.60
N LEU A 4 -8.56 3.17 7.90
CA LEU A 4 -7.59 3.62 6.90
C LEU A 4 -6.33 2.77 7.06
N VAL A 5 -5.88 2.13 5.98
CA VAL A 5 -4.67 1.30 5.97
C VAL A 5 -3.60 1.99 5.14
N ALA A 6 -2.47 2.29 5.76
CA ALA A 6 -1.28 2.74 5.03
C ALA A 6 -0.70 1.54 4.26
N MET A 7 -0.82 1.56 2.94
CA MET A 7 -0.37 0.48 2.06
C MET A 7 0.98 0.82 1.45
N SER A 8 2.03 0.11 1.87
CA SER A 8 3.39 0.33 1.36
C SER A 8 3.63 -0.30 -0.01
N GLY A 9 2.73 -1.17 -0.48
CA GLY A 9 2.97 -2.08 -1.62
C GLY A 9 3.54 -3.43 -1.19
N GLY A 10 3.97 -3.56 0.06
CA GLY A 10 4.45 -4.80 0.64
C GLY A 10 3.35 -5.73 1.14
N VAL A 11 3.72 -6.99 1.37
CA VAL A 11 2.82 -8.08 1.76
C VAL A 11 2.14 -7.83 3.11
N ASP A 12 2.85 -7.30 4.11
CA ASP A 12 2.30 -7.12 5.46
C ASP A 12 1.10 -6.16 5.47
N SER A 13 1.27 -4.99 4.84
CA SER A 13 0.18 -4.01 4.72
C SER A 13 -0.99 -4.54 3.87
N SER A 14 -0.70 -5.42 2.91
CA SER A 14 -1.69 -6.06 2.05
C SER A 14 -2.53 -7.10 2.81
N MET A 15 -1.87 -7.98 3.57
CA MET A 15 -2.55 -8.94 4.45
C MET A 15 -3.36 -8.25 5.54
N ALA A 16 -2.85 -7.17 6.12
CA ALA A 16 -3.58 -6.39 7.11
C ALA A 16 -4.90 -5.83 6.52
N ALA A 17 -4.84 -5.27 5.30
CA ALA A 17 -6.03 -4.79 4.60
C ALA A 17 -7.01 -5.92 4.29
N ALA A 18 -6.53 -7.06 3.77
CA ALA A 18 -7.36 -8.22 3.47
C ALA A 18 -8.11 -8.75 4.70
N LEU A 19 -7.40 -8.93 5.83
CA LEU A 19 -8.02 -9.41 7.07
C LEU A 19 -9.08 -8.44 7.60
N LEU A 20 -8.88 -7.13 7.44
CA LEU A 20 -9.86 -6.13 7.83
C LEU A 20 -11.09 -6.15 6.90
N CYS A 21 -10.91 -6.36 5.60
CA CYS A 21 -12.02 -6.57 4.66
C CYS A 21 -12.80 -7.84 5.01
N GLU A 22 -12.12 -8.97 5.26
CA GLU A 22 -12.73 -10.25 5.67
C GLU A 22 -13.54 -10.13 6.98
N GLN A 23 -13.10 -9.27 7.89
CA GLN A 23 -13.83 -8.96 9.13
C GLN A 23 -15.02 -8.01 8.94
N GLY A 24 -15.29 -7.55 7.71
CA GLY A 24 -16.42 -6.68 7.37
C GLY A 24 -16.23 -5.21 7.71
N HIS A 25 -14.97 -4.72 7.79
CA HIS A 25 -14.70 -3.29 7.96
C HIS A 25 -14.79 -2.54 6.63
N GLU A 26 -15.14 -1.25 6.71
CA GLU A 26 -15.05 -0.33 5.57
C GLU A 26 -13.60 0.16 5.48
N VAL A 27 -12.81 -0.46 4.59
CA VAL A 27 -11.36 -0.24 4.48
C VAL A 27 -11.04 0.71 3.33
N THR A 28 -10.23 1.73 3.61
CA THR A 28 -9.64 2.62 2.61
C THR A 28 -8.12 2.48 2.62
N GLY A 29 -7.56 1.93 1.55
CA GLY A 29 -6.11 1.85 1.35
C GLY A 29 -5.51 3.18 0.91
N VAL A 30 -4.39 3.59 1.52
CA VAL A 30 -3.66 4.83 1.18
C VAL A 30 -2.19 4.55 1.04
N HIS A 31 -1.60 4.91 -0.10
CA HIS A 31 -0.15 4.92 -0.28
C HIS A 31 0.40 6.33 0.02
N LEU A 32 1.45 6.42 0.82
CA LEU A 32 2.07 7.69 1.23
C LEU A 32 3.45 7.84 0.61
N LYS A 33 3.64 8.88 -0.20
CA LYS A 33 4.97 9.32 -0.63
C LYS A 33 5.54 10.29 0.39
N MET A 34 6.39 9.80 1.29
CA MET A 34 6.94 10.58 2.41
C MET A 34 8.36 11.11 2.14
N ALA A 35 9.04 10.59 1.12
CA ALA A 35 10.37 11.03 0.71
C ALA A 35 10.45 11.09 -0.82
N ASP A 36 11.28 12.00 -1.33
CA ASP A 36 11.68 11.96 -2.72
C ASP A 36 12.74 10.88 -2.91
N THR A 37 12.47 9.95 -3.83
CA THR A 37 13.45 8.97 -4.26
C THR A 37 14.49 9.71 -5.11
N PRO A 38 15.79 9.70 -4.77
CA PRO A 38 16.82 10.25 -5.63
C PRO A 38 16.75 9.57 -7.00
N SER A 39 16.59 10.35 -8.06
CA SER A 39 16.53 9.84 -9.43
C SER A 39 17.84 9.13 -9.77
N GLY A 40 17.81 7.81 -9.98
CA GLY A 40 18.96 7.09 -10.55
C GLY A 40 19.29 5.72 -9.96
N LEU A 41 18.66 5.30 -8.85
CA LEU A 41 18.85 3.95 -8.32
C LEU A 41 17.58 3.09 -8.52
N PRO A 42 17.53 2.25 -9.56
CA PRO A 42 16.40 1.35 -9.77
C PRO A 42 16.27 0.36 -8.59
N GLY A 43 15.06 0.23 -8.03
CA GLY A 43 14.68 -0.83 -7.11
C GLY A 43 15.19 -0.74 -5.67
N LYS A 44 15.79 0.37 -5.24
CA LYS A 44 16.24 0.55 -3.84
C LYS A 44 15.85 1.92 -3.28
N GLY A 45 14.57 2.09 -2.96
CA GLY A 45 14.08 3.27 -2.27
C GLY A 45 12.76 2.97 -1.60
N CYS A 46 12.50 3.62 -0.46
CA CYS A 46 11.16 3.70 0.09
C CYS A 46 10.35 4.67 -0.79
N CYS A 47 9.09 4.34 -1.10
CA CYS A 47 8.15 5.18 -1.86
C CYS A 47 8.47 5.32 -3.36
N THR A 48 8.85 4.22 -4.02
CA THR A 48 8.99 4.20 -5.48
C THR A 48 7.62 4.23 -6.19
N LEU A 49 7.63 4.53 -7.49
CA LEU A 49 6.42 4.41 -8.31
C LEU A 49 5.91 2.97 -8.39
N ASP A 50 6.80 1.99 -8.31
CA ASP A 50 6.43 0.58 -8.35
C ASP A 50 5.75 0.16 -7.04
N ASP A 51 6.20 0.64 -5.88
CA ASP A 51 5.50 0.45 -4.59
C ASP A 51 4.07 0.98 -4.63
N ALA A 52 3.87 2.18 -5.21
CA ALA A 52 2.55 2.77 -5.38
C ALA A 52 1.66 1.94 -6.31
N ARG A 53 2.23 1.37 -7.38
CA ARG A 53 1.52 0.48 -8.30
C ARG A 53 1.19 -0.86 -7.66
N ASP A 54 2.07 -1.41 -6.83
CA ASP A 54 1.84 -2.64 -6.08
C ASP A 54 0.72 -2.43 -5.06
N ALA A 55 0.76 -1.34 -4.29
CA ALA A 55 -0.31 -0.97 -3.37
C ALA A 55 -1.65 -0.83 -4.11
N ARG A 56 -1.65 -0.19 -5.28
CA ARG A 56 -2.85 -0.07 -6.13
C ARG A 56 -3.36 -1.42 -6.62
N ARG A 57 -2.47 -2.28 -7.15
CA ARG A 57 -2.83 -3.61 -7.66
C ARG A 57 -3.46 -4.49 -6.58
N VAL A 58 -2.96 -4.41 -5.35
CA VAL A 58 -3.58 -5.10 -4.21
C VAL A 58 -4.95 -4.50 -3.93
N ALA A 59 -5.06 -3.18 -3.79
CA ALA A 59 -6.34 -2.55 -3.49
C ALA A 59 -7.44 -2.82 -4.55
N ASP A 60 -7.07 -3.03 -5.83
CA ASP A 60 -8.02 -3.37 -6.90
C ASP A 60 -8.59 -4.80 -6.78
N VAL A 61 -8.02 -5.67 -5.93
CA VAL A 61 -8.49 -7.07 -5.74
C VAL A 61 -9.01 -7.36 -4.33
N LEU A 62 -9.06 -6.35 -3.44
CA LEU A 62 -9.56 -6.46 -2.05
C LEU A 62 -11.05 -6.14 -1.92
#